data_AF-A0AAW1K0K8-F1
#
_entry.id   AF-A0AAW1K0K8-F1
#
_cell.length_a   1.000
_cell.length_b   1.000
_cell.length_c   1.000
_cell.angle_alpha   90.00
_cell.angle_beta   90.00
_cell.angle_gamma   90.00
#
_symmetry.space_group_name_H-M   'P 1'
#
loop_
_entity.id
_entity.type
_entity.pdbx_description
1 polymer ?
#
loop_
_entity_poly.entity_id
_entity_poly.type
_entity_poly.pdbx_seq_one_letter_code
_entity_poly.pdbx_strand_id
1 'polypeptide(L)'
;MLHSRHLHRPTFDENSEDEILIENCTAEISTMFNSVHRVVQIIKSHSLEGSSKEKQLTTNVVRALAVSLQDLSVQFRTTQNSFLRQIQSREERSKIYFENPALEDDMMFAQGDEDIDSTFMNSRNNQQELLYLEEENTRIVQQREQEVNAIVKSIVDLNSIFKDLSQMVADQGTILDRIDYNVEQTQTQVYEGFRQLQKADAYQRKNRKMCAILILSATIILMVFILAIVKT
;
A
#
# COMPACT_ATOMS: atom_id res chain seq x y z
N MET A 1 13.21 8.60 7.93
CA MET A 1 14.42 9.35 8.36
C MET A 1 14.37 10.82 7.96
N LEU A 2 13.92 11.19 6.76
CA LEU A 2 13.75 12.59 6.34
C LEU A 2 12.84 13.42 7.28
N HIS A 3 11.65 12.92 7.61
CA HIS A 3 10.73 13.62 8.52
C HIS A 3 11.30 13.91 9.92
N SER A 4 12.18 13.03 10.42
CA SER A 4 12.80 13.19 11.75
C SER A 4 14.02 14.13 11.71
N ARG A 5 14.66 14.24 10.55
CA ARG A 5 15.78 15.18 10.30
C ARG A 5 15.27 16.63 10.19
N HIS A 6 14.11 16.81 9.58
CA HIS A 6 13.41 18.10 9.50
C HIS A 6 12.97 18.65 10.88
N LEU A 7 12.91 17.79 11.89
CA LEU A 7 12.32 18.12 13.20
C LEU A 7 13.27 18.85 14.18
N HIS A 8 14.60 18.80 13.97
CA HIS A 8 15.58 19.14 15.01
C HIS A 8 16.46 20.36 14.73
N ARG A 9 16.22 21.15 13.68
CA ARG A 9 17.09 22.30 13.34
C ARG A 9 16.40 23.66 13.44
N PRO A 10 17.08 24.70 13.96
CA PRO A 10 16.46 25.99 14.31
C PRO A 10 16.45 27.00 13.16
N THR A 11 16.92 26.66 11.97
CA THR A 11 17.19 27.63 10.89
C THR A 11 16.11 27.63 9.81
N PHE A 12 15.56 28.82 9.57
CA PHE A 12 14.45 29.11 8.65
C PHE A 12 14.80 28.99 7.14
N ASP A 13 16.08 28.83 6.79
CA ASP A 13 16.59 29.00 5.41
C ASP A 13 16.78 27.68 4.62
N GLU A 14 16.84 26.52 5.29
CA GLU A 14 17.02 25.19 4.64
C GLU A 14 15.69 24.43 4.41
N ASN A 15 14.53 25.06 4.70
CA ASN A 15 13.22 24.39 4.71
C ASN A 15 12.72 23.93 3.32
N SER A 16 13.03 24.65 2.24
CA SER A 16 12.38 24.44 0.95
C SER A 16 12.76 23.12 0.25
N GLU A 17 14.02 22.68 0.32
CA GLU A 17 14.46 21.48 -0.41
C GLU A 17 13.88 20.19 0.18
N ASP A 18 13.95 20.02 1.50
CA ASP A 18 13.40 18.82 2.17
C ASP A 18 11.85 18.78 2.03
N GLU A 19 11.19 19.93 1.96
CA GLU A 19 9.74 20.05 1.75
C GLU A 19 9.33 19.69 0.32
N ILE A 20 10.04 20.22 -0.68
CA ILE A 20 9.85 19.85 -2.09
C ILE A 20 10.08 18.35 -2.28
N LEU A 21 11.05 17.76 -1.59
CA LEU A 21 11.29 16.31 -1.63
C LEU A 21 10.12 15.51 -1.02
N ILE A 22 9.54 15.98 0.09
CA ILE A 22 8.37 15.34 0.72
C ILE A 22 7.14 15.44 -0.18
N GLU A 23 6.91 16.59 -0.81
CA GLU A 23 5.80 16.79 -1.75
C GLU A 23 5.95 15.88 -2.97
N ASN A 24 7.13 15.88 -3.61
CA ASN A 24 7.42 15.02 -4.75
C ASN A 24 7.26 13.53 -4.41
N CYS A 25 7.77 13.10 -3.26
CA CYS A 25 7.62 11.72 -2.80
C CYS A 25 6.16 11.36 -2.52
N THR A 26 5.39 12.29 -1.93
CA THR A 26 3.95 12.12 -1.67
C THR A 26 3.16 11.98 -2.99
N ALA A 27 3.48 12.79 -3.98
CA ALA A 27 2.90 12.70 -5.32
C ALA A 27 3.25 11.36 -5.98
N GLU A 28 4.52 10.95 -5.94
CA GLU A 28 4.98 9.68 -6.50
C GLU A 28 4.25 8.49 -5.86
N ILE A 29 4.19 8.44 -4.52
CA ILE A 29 3.47 7.38 -3.79
C ILE A 29 1.98 7.36 -4.20
N SER A 30 1.35 8.52 -4.37
CA SER A 30 -0.04 8.61 -4.82
C SER A 30 -0.22 8.03 -6.24
N THR A 31 0.72 8.29 -7.15
CA THR A 31 0.70 7.70 -8.50
C THR A 31 0.93 6.19 -8.49
N MET A 32 1.78 5.71 -7.58
CA MET A 32 2.02 4.29 -7.39
C MET A 32 0.76 3.59 -6.85
N PHE A 33 0.08 4.17 -5.85
CA PHE A 33 -1.19 3.64 -5.34
C PHE A 33 -2.24 3.51 -6.44
N ASN A 34 -2.40 4.54 -7.28
CA ASN A 34 -3.30 4.51 -8.43
C ASN A 34 -2.91 3.40 -9.43
N SER A 35 -1.62 3.26 -9.73
CA SER A 35 -1.12 2.26 -10.69
C SER A 35 -1.35 0.85 -10.17
N VAL A 36 -0.99 0.57 -8.92
CA VAL A 36 -1.20 -0.74 -8.30
C VAL A 36 -2.69 -1.04 -8.19
N HIS A 37 -3.52 -0.06 -7.79
CA HIS A 37 -4.97 -0.23 -7.74
C HIS A 37 -5.54 -0.62 -9.10
N ARG A 38 -5.14 0.08 -10.17
CA ARG A 38 -5.55 -0.25 -11.55
C ARG A 38 -5.15 -1.67 -11.94
N VAL A 39 -3.92 -2.09 -11.64
CA VAL A 39 -3.46 -3.45 -11.93
C VAL A 39 -4.28 -4.49 -11.15
N VAL A 40 -4.58 -4.24 -9.87
CA VAL A 40 -5.44 -5.12 -9.06
C VAL A 40 -6.84 -5.24 -9.66
N GLN A 41 -7.42 -4.15 -10.16
CA GLN A 41 -8.74 -4.16 -10.83
C GLN A 41 -8.70 -4.95 -12.15
N ILE A 42 -7.62 -4.84 -12.93
CA ILE A 42 -7.44 -5.62 -14.16
C ILE A 42 -7.36 -7.13 -13.85
N ILE A 43 -6.57 -7.51 -12.83
CA ILE A 43 -6.48 -8.92 -12.43
C ILE A 43 -7.85 -9.41 -11.93
N LYS A 44 -8.59 -8.56 -11.20
CA LYS A 44 -9.94 -8.86 -10.74
C LYS A 44 -10.91 -9.06 -11.91
N SER A 45 -10.86 -8.25 -12.97
CA SER A 45 -11.73 -8.44 -14.14
C SER A 45 -11.44 -9.76 -14.86
N HIS A 46 -10.17 -10.18 -14.93
CA HIS A 46 -9.79 -11.47 -15.53
C HIS A 46 -10.04 -12.67 -14.60
N SER A 47 -10.34 -12.46 -13.31
CA SER A 47 -10.64 -13.56 -12.37
C SER A 47 -11.90 -14.35 -12.71
N LEU A 48 -12.76 -13.82 -13.59
CA LEU A 48 -13.96 -14.48 -14.09
C LEU A 48 -13.70 -15.38 -15.31
N GLU A 49 -12.53 -15.24 -15.93
CA GLU A 49 -12.11 -15.95 -17.14
C GLU A 49 -11.19 -17.14 -16.78
N GLY A 50 -11.07 -18.12 -17.68
CA GLY A 50 -10.14 -19.25 -17.49
C GLY A 50 -10.69 -20.47 -16.73
N SER A 51 -9.79 -21.39 -16.40
CA SER A 51 -10.11 -22.65 -15.71
C SER A 51 -10.52 -22.44 -14.25
N SER A 52 -11.28 -23.35 -13.64
CA SER A 52 -11.67 -23.28 -12.22
C SER A 52 -10.47 -23.02 -11.29
N LYS A 53 -9.32 -23.68 -11.54
CA LYS A 53 -8.09 -23.48 -10.78
C LYS A 53 -7.46 -22.09 -10.99
N GLU A 54 -7.58 -21.54 -12.19
CA GLU A 54 -7.06 -20.23 -12.56
C GLU A 54 -7.90 -19.11 -11.94
N LYS A 55 -9.23 -19.28 -11.89
CA LYS A 55 -10.13 -18.40 -11.15
C LYS A 55 -9.83 -18.39 -9.65
N GLN A 56 -9.57 -19.56 -9.06
CA GLN A 56 -9.21 -19.66 -7.66
C GLN A 56 -7.86 -19.00 -7.36
N LEU A 57 -6.87 -19.20 -8.24
CA LEU A 57 -5.55 -18.58 -8.11
C LEU A 57 -5.62 -17.05 -8.25
N THR A 58 -6.25 -16.55 -9.30
CA THR A 58 -6.40 -15.11 -9.57
C THR A 58 -7.16 -14.42 -8.45
N THR A 59 -8.24 -15.04 -7.95
CA THR A 59 -8.95 -14.57 -6.76
C THR A 59 -7.97 -14.44 -5.59
N ASN A 60 -7.23 -15.50 -5.24
CA ASN A 60 -6.27 -15.46 -4.13
C ASN A 60 -5.18 -14.38 -4.29
N VAL A 61 -4.71 -14.14 -5.52
CA VAL A 61 -3.74 -13.07 -5.83
C VAL A 61 -4.35 -11.69 -5.60
N VAL A 62 -5.53 -11.41 -6.18
CA VAL A 62 -6.25 -10.13 -5.98
C VAL A 62 -6.48 -9.88 -4.49
N ARG A 63 -6.83 -10.93 -3.75
CA ARG A 63 -7.03 -10.87 -2.30
C ARG A 63 -5.77 -10.44 -1.55
N ALA A 64 -4.65 -11.14 -1.78
CA ALA A 64 -3.38 -10.85 -1.12
C ALA A 64 -2.89 -9.43 -1.43
N LEU A 65 -3.02 -9.00 -2.69
CA LEU A 65 -2.67 -7.66 -3.12
C LEU A 65 -3.56 -6.59 -2.48
N ALA A 66 -4.88 -6.81 -2.40
CA ALA A 66 -5.81 -5.87 -1.79
C ALA A 66 -5.51 -5.66 -0.29
N VAL A 67 -5.21 -6.72 0.46
CA VAL A 67 -4.82 -6.62 1.88
C VAL A 67 -3.51 -5.86 2.04
N SER A 68 -2.49 -6.19 1.25
CA SER A 68 -1.19 -5.50 1.31
C SER A 68 -1.33 -4.02 0.97
N LEU A 69 -2.09 -3.69 -0.08
CA LEU A 69 -2.32 -2.31 -0.50
C LEU A 69 -3.14 -1.53 0.53
N GLN A 70 -4.10 -2.18 1.20
CA GLN A 70 -4.86 -1.58 2.29
C GLN A 70 -3.96 -1.25 3.50
N ASP A 71 -3.06 -2.16 3.88
CA ASP A 71 -2.13 -1.93 5.00
C ASP A 71 -1.19 -0.76 4.69
N LEU A 72 -0.57 -0.76 3.51
CA LEU A 72 0.24 0.36 3.02
C LEU A 72 -0.55 1.68 2.99
N SER A 73 -1.82 1.65 2.57
CA SER A 73 -2.70 2.82 2.55
C SER A 73 -2.93 3.39 3.94
N VAL A 74 -3.17 2.52 4.92
CA VAL A 74 -3.38 2.93 6.33
C VAL A 74 -2.09 3.51 6.91
N GLN A 75 -0.94 2.90 6.65
CA GLN A 75 0.37 3.40 7.09
C GLN A 75 0.68 4.77 6.46
N PHE A 76 0.44 4.93 5.16
CA PHE A 76 0.63 6.20 4.45
C PHE A 76 -0.26 7.30 5.03
N ARG A 77 -1.57 7.05 5.18
CA ARG A 77 -2.52 8.02 5.75
C ARG A 77 -2.14 8.42 7.18
N THR A 78 -1.71 7.46 8.01
CA THR A 78 -1.32 7.72 9.39
C THR A 78 -0.06 8.60 9.44
N THR A 79 0.91 8.32 8.57
CA THR A 79 2.14 9.12 8.44
C THR A 79 1.83 10.54 7.96
N GLN A 80 0.99 10.68 6.93
CA GLN A 80 0.56 11.99 6.42
C GLN A 80 -0.24 12.79 7.46
N ASN A 81 -1.16 12.16 8.20
CA ASN A 81 -1.89 12.84 9.29
C ASN A 81 -0.96 13.26 10.42
N SER A 82 0.02 12.43 10.77
CA SER A 82 1.03 12.81 11.78
C SER A 82 1.86 14.01 11.32
N PHE A 83 2.22 14.07 10.03
CA PHE A 83 2.96 15.18 9.45
C PHE A 83 2.13 16.47 9.43
N LEU A 84 0.86 16.41 9.00
CA LEU A 84 -0.06 17.55 9.04
C LEU A 84 -0.24 18.10 10.46
N ARG A 85 -0.44 17.23 11.45
CA ARG A 85 -0.52 17.65 12.87
C ARG A 85 0.75 18.32 13.35
N GLN A 86 1.89 17.89 12.86
CA GLN A 86 3.19 18.44 13.24
C GLN A 86 3.44 19.82 12.60
N ILE A 87 2.99 20.04 11.36
CA ILE A 87 2.96 21.37 10.73
C ILE A 87 2.05 22.32 11.53
N GLN A 88 0.82 21.90 11.82
CA GLN A 88 -0.15 22.71 12.57
C GLN A 88 0.38 23.08 13.97
N SER A 89 1.00 22.13 14.69
CA SER A 89 1.58 22.41 16.01
C SER A 89 2.74 23.40 15.96
N ARG A 90 3.51 23.44 14.86
CA ARG A 90 4.54 24.47 14.65
C ARG A 90 3.92 25.84 14.38
N GLU A 91 2.86 25.89 13.58
CA GLU A 91 2.14 27.13 13.27
C GLU A 91 1.48 27.75 14.51
N GLU A 92 0.84 26.94 15.35
CA GLU A 92 0.29 27.42 16.63
C GLU A 92 1.38 27.97 17.54
N ARG A 93 2.55 27.31 17.58
CA ARG A 93 3.69 27.80 18.35
C ARG A 93 4.25 29.10 17.79
N SER A 94 4.33 29.28 16.46
CA SER A 94 4.82 30.54 15.88
C SER A 94 3.82 31.68 16.08
N LYS A 95 2.51 31.44 15.92
CA LYS A 95 1.48 32.46 16.17
C LYS A 95 1.54 33.03 17.58
N ILE A 96 1.82 32.21 18.59
CA ILE A 96 1.97 32.68 19.98
C ILE A 96 3.11 33.70 20.15
N TYR A 97 4.19 33.61 19.37
CA TYR A 97 5.30 34.56 19.44
C TYR A 97 5.07 35.84 18.63
N PHE A 98 4.27 35.78 17.55
CA PHE A 98 4.05 36.91 16.64
C PHE A 98 2.73 37.65 16.85
N GLU A 99 1.71 37.00 17.42
CA GLU A 99 0.33 37.50 17.50
C GLU A 99 -0.06 37.90 18.94
N ASN A 100 0.88 37.90 19.89
CA ASN A 100 0.62 38.28 21.28
C ASN A 100 0.75 39.82 21.47
N PRO A 101 -0.36 40.58 21.56
CA PRO A 101 -0.32 42.04 21.69
C PRO A 101 0.16 42.46 23.09
N ALA A 102 0.22 41.53 24.04
CA ALA A 102 0.68 41.80 25.40
C ALA A 102 2.21 42.02 25.51
N LEU A 103 2.98 41.64 24.48
CA LEU A 103 4.42 41.92 24.41
C LEU A 103 4.73 43.29 23.78
N GLU A 104 3.78 43.89 23.04
CA GLU A 104 3.92 45.26 22.53
C GLU A 104 3.77 46.31 23.64
N ASP A 105 2.88 46.06 24.61
CA ASP A 105 2.62 47.00 25.71
C ASP A 105 3.84 47.13 26.65
N ASP A 106 4.52 46.03 26.96
CA ASP A 106 5.67 46.01 27.89
C ASP A 106 6.94 46.67 27.30
N MET A 107 7.04 46.78 25.97
CA MET A 107 8.12 47.53 25.31
C MET A 107 7.82 49.04 25.18
N MET A 108 6.56 49.46 25.33
CA MET A 108 6.19 50.88 25.26
C MET A 108 6.31 51.60 26.61
N PHE A 109 6.25 50.86 27.73
CA PHE A 109 6.36 51.43 29.09
C PHE A 109 7.79 51.50 29.65
N ALA A 110 8.80 50.97 28.95
CA ALA A 110 10.20 50.97 29.40
C ALA A 110 11.00 52.23 29.01
N GLN A 111 10.50 53.06 28.10
CA GLN A 111 11.20 54.28 27.66
C GLN A 111 10.70 55.51 28.42
N GLY A 112 11.12 55.60 29.68
CA GLY A 112 11.03 56.84 30.45
C GLY A 112 12.08 57.84 29.97
N ASP A 113 11.61 59.02 29.56
CA ASP A 113 12.32 60.31 29.58
C ASP A 113 13.42 60.58 28.53
N GLU A 114 13.18 60.24 27.25
CA GLU A 114 14.01 60.75 26.14
C GLU A 114 13.17 61.36 25.00
N ASP A 115 13.73 62.39 24.36
CA ASP A 115 13.09 63.37 23.47
C ASP A 115 12.04 62.84 22.48
N ILE A 116 10.92 63.55 22.42
CA ILE A 116 9.72 63.22 21.60
C ILE A 116 10.02 63.20 20.09
N ASP A 117 11.03 63.97 19.63
CA ASP A 117 11.36 64.11 18.20
C ASP A 117 12.18 62.91 17.64
N SER A 118 13.08 62.33 18.44
CA SER A 118 13.82 61.10 18.08
C SER A 118 12.94 59.86 18.10
N THR A 119 11.94 59.84 18.97
CA THR A 119 10.97 58.74 19.09
C THR A 119 10.10 58.63 17.83
N PHE A 120 9.71 59.75 17.22
CA PHE A 120 8.87 59.75 16.02
C PHE A 120 9.62 59.26 14.75
N MET A 121 10.92 59.57 14.64
CA MET A 121 11.76 59.09 13.54
C MET A 121 12.15 57.61 13.68
N ASN A 122 12.43 57.14 14.90
CA ASN A 122 12.65 55.71 15.18
C ASN A 122 11.37 54.88 15.01
N SER A 123 10.21 55.41 15.40
CA SER A 123 8.91 54.76 15.17
C SER A 123 8.61 54.56 13.68
N ARG A 124 9.03 55.49 12.81
CA ARG A 124 8.79 55.39 11.36
C ARG A 124 9.69 54.37 10.66
N ASN A 125 10.95 54.25 11.10
CA ASN A 125 11.85 53.20 10.62
C ASN A 125 11.43 51.82 11.13
N ASN A 126 11.04 51.72 12.41
CA ASN A 126 10.48 50.48 12.99
C ASN A 126 9.18 50.06 12.31
N GLN A 127 8.30 51.00 11.94
CA GLN A 127 7.04 50.67 11.25
C GLN A 127 7.28 50.13 9.82
N GLN A 128 8.29 50.64 9.12
CA GLN A 128 8.68 50.12 7.81
C GLN A 128 9.24 48.69 7.95
N GLU A 129 10.10 48.45 8.93
CA GLU A 129 10.70 47.14 9.23
C GLU A 129 9.64 46.12 9.72
N LEU A 130 8.67 46.57 10.52
CA LEU A 130 7.52 45.77 10.95
C LEU A 130 6.62 45.38 9.78
N LEU A 131 6.36 46.30 8.84
CA LEU A 131 5.60 46.02 7.62
C LEU A 131 6.31 45.00 6.71
N TYR A 132 7.64 45.09 6.59
CA TYR A 132 8.42 44.09 5.87
C TYR A 132 8.36 42.71 6.54
N LEU A 133 8.43 42.67 7.88
CA LEU A 133 8.25 41.44 8.66
C LEU A 133 6.85 40.86 8.53
N GLU A 134 5.81 41.70 8.55
CA GLU A 134 4.41 41.30 8.38
C GLU A 134 4.15 40.76 6.96
N GLU A 135 4.71 41.40 5.94
CA GLU A 135 4.60 40.95 4.54
C GLU A 135 5.35 39.64 4.30
N GLU A 136 6.55 39.48 4.86
CA GLU A 136 7.32 38.23 4.81
C GLU A 136 6.58 37.09 5.53
N ASN A 137 6.04 37.35 6.72
CA ASN A 137 5.27 36.38 7.50
C ASN A 137 4.00 35.96 6.75
N THR A 138 3.27 36.91 6.16
CA THR A 138 2.07 36.64 5.36
C THR A 138 2.39 35.75 4.15
N ARG A 139 3.52 36.00 3.46
CA ARG A 139 3.96 35.17 2.34
C ARG A 139 4.31 33.75 2.76
N ILE A 140 5.01 33.60 3.89
CA ILE A 140 5.36 32.27 4.44
C ILE A 140 4.07 31.51 4.78
N VAL A 141 3.13 32.13 5.48
CA VAL A 141 1.83 31.53 5.83
C VAL A 141 1.07 31.06 4.58
N GLN A 142 1.01 31.88 3.53
CA GLN A 142 0.35 31.51 2.28
C GLN A 142 0.99 30.31 1.57
N GLN A 143 2.32 30.23 1.52
CA GLN A 143 3.02 29.08 0.93
C GLN A 143 2.70 27.79 1.72
N ARG A 144 2.67 27.87 3.05
CA ARG A 144 2.31 26.74 3.91
C ARG A 144 0.86 26.29 3.76
N GLU A 145 -0.08 27.22 3.61
CA GLU A 145 -1.48 26.86 3.33
C GLU A 145 -1.62 26.11 2.00
N GLN A 146 -0.86 26.47 0.97
CA GLN A 146 -0.85 25.78 -0.31
C GLN A 146 -0.31 24.35 -0.18
N GLU A 147 0.77 24.15 0.57
CA GLU A 147 1.36 22.84 0.86
C GLU A 147 0.39 21.92 1.62
N VAL A 148 -0.22 22.43 2.69
CA VAL A 148 -1.23 21.69 3.47
C VAL A 148 -2.40 21.29 2.55
N ASN A 149 -2.85 22.19 1.68
CA ASN A 149 -3.89 21.88 0.70
C ASN A 149 -3.47 20.80 -0.31
N ALA A 150 -2.21 20.80 -0.77
CA ALA A 150 -1.70 19.77 -1.67
C ALA A 150 -1.70 18.37 -1.03
N ILE A 151 -1.27 18.28 0.24
CA ILE A 151 -1.29 17.03 1.00
C ILE A 151 -2.72 16.56 1.27
N VAL A 152 -3.61 17.47 1.71
CA VAL A 152 -5.03 17.15 1.94
C VAL A 152 -5.68 16.67 0.66
N LYS A 153 -5.38 17.31 -0.49
CA LYS A 153 -5.86 16.87 -1.80
C LYS A 153 -5.40 15.46 -2.16
N SER A 154 -4.11 15.14 -1.97
CA SER A 154 -3.59 13.78 -2.18
C SER A 154 -4.33 12.74 -1.32
N ILE A 155 -4.61 13.05 -0.04
CA ILE A 155 -5.37 12.17 0.85
C ILE A 155 -6.82 11.99 0.37
N VAL A 156 -7.45 13.07 -0.11
CA VAL A 156 -8.83 13.04 -0.62
C VAL A 156 -8.91 12.25 -1.93
N ASP A 157 -7.96 12.45 -2.85
CA ASP A 157 -7.90 11.75 -4.12
C ASP A 157 -7.79 10.23 -3.91
N LEU A 158 -6.97 9.81 -2.93
CA LEU A 158 -6.82 8.40 -2.57
C LEU A 158 -7.99 7.84 -1.73
N ASN A 159 -8.88 8.67 -1.19
CA ASN A 159 -10.00 8.23 -0.35
C ASN A 159 -10.90 7.23 -1.07
N SER A 160 -11.18 7.49 -2.35
CA SER A 160 -11.95 6.60 -3.23
C SER A 160 -11.31 5.20 -3.32
N ILE A 161 -10.01 5.15 -3.60
CA ILE A 161 -9.20 3.93 -3.69
C ILE A 161 -9.23 3.17 -2.36
N PHE A 162 -9.08 3.88 -1.23
CA PHE A 162 -9.09 3.26 0.09
C PHE A 162 -10.44 2.63 0.43
N LYS A 163 -11.54 3.29 0.03
CA LYS A 163 -12.88 2.74 0.21
C LYS A 163 -13.07 1.48 -0.62
N ASP A 164 -12.62 1.49 -1.86
CA ASP A 164 -12.69 0.33 -2.76
C ASP A 164 -11.83 -0.83 -2.28
N LEU A 165 -10.63 -0.56 -1.74
CA LEU A 165 -9.78 -1.58 -1.13
C LEU A 165 -10.39 -2.15 0.15
N SER A 166 -10.96 -1.29 0.99
CA SER A 166 -11.69 -1.71 2.19
C SER A 166 -12.86 -2.61 1.85
N GLN A 167 -13.62 -2.27 0.80
CA GLN A 167 -14.72 -3.10 0.30
C GLN A 167 -14.19 -4.43 -0.24
N MET A 168 -13.11 -4.41 -1.05
CA MET A 168 -12.49 -5.63 -1.55
C MET A 168 -12.01 -6.56 -0.45
N VAL A 169 -11.55 -6.03 0.69
CA VAL A 169 -11.14 -6.83 1.86
C VAL A 169 -12.36 -7.30 2.67
N ALA A 170 -13.39 -6.47 2.82
CA ALA A 170 -14.62 -6.81 3.55
C ALA A 170 -15.42 -7.93 2.86
N ASP A 171 -15.57 -7.85 1.53
CA ASP A 171 -16.27 -8.85 0.71
C ASP A 171 -15.63 -10.25 0.76
N GLN A 172 -14.38 -10.36 1.22
CA GLN A 172 -13.64 -11.63 1.29
C GLN A 172 -13.91 -12.48 2.54
N GLY A 173 -14.55 -11.93 3.58
CA GLY A 173 -14.68 -12.62 4.86
C GLY A 173 -13.34 -12.80 5.63
N THR A 174 -13.42 -13.39 6.82
CA THR A 174 -12.30 -13.55 7.76
C THR A 174 -11.18 -14.45 7.23
N ILE A 175 -9.93 -14.16 7.61
CA ILE A 175 -8.73 -14.91 7.24
C ILE A 175 -8.83 -16.42 7.55
N LEU A 176 -9.58 -16.80 8.59
CA LEU A 176 -9.77 -18.21 8.99
C LEU A 176 -10.49 -19.06 7.93
N ASP A 177 -11.48 -18.50 7.24
CA ASP A 177 -12.26 -19.19 6.20
C ASP A 177 -11.36 -19.68 5.03
N ARG A 178 -10.16 -19.08 4.92
CA ARG A 178 -9.19 -19.27 3.83
C ARG A 178 -8.28 -20.48 4.05
N ILE A 179 -7.92 -20.77 5.30
CA ILE A 179 -7.12 -21.96 5.62
C ILE A 179 -8.01 -23.18 5.45
N ASP A 180 -9.20 -23.14 6.04
CA ASP A 180 -10.14 -24.25 6.00
C ASP A 180 -10.53 -24.58 4.56
N TYR A 181 -10.86 -23.58 3.73
CA TYR A 181 -11.20 -23.82 2.33
C TYR A 181 -10.04 -24.42 1.50
N ASN A 182 -8.82 -23.87 1.60
CA ASN A 182 -7.69 -24.39 0.83
C ASN A 182 -7.23 -25.77 1.32
N VAL A 183 -7.31 -26.02 2.63
CA VAL A 183 -7.05 -27.34 3.23
C VAL A 183 -8.08 -28.35 2.79
N GLU A 184 -9.37 -28.01 2.80
CA GLU A 184 -10.46 -28.87 2.31
C GLU A 184 -10.32 -29.20 0.81
N GLN A 185 -9.96 -28.21 -0.02
CA GLN A 185 -9.69 -28.43 -1.45
C GLN A 185 -8.47 -29.34 -1.67
N THR A 186 -7.41 -29.16 -0.88
CA THR A 186 -6.22 -30.02 -0.94
C THR A 186 -6.57 -31.44 -0.51
N GLN A 187 -7.32 -31.60 0.57
CA GLN A 187 -7.80 -32.89 1.06
C GLN A 187 -8.62 -33.62 -0.01
N THR A 188 -9.54 -32.91 -0.68
CA THR A 188 -10.35 -33.45 -1.77
C THR A 188 -9.47 -33.94 -2.93
N GLN A 189 -8.51 -33.12 -3.38
CA GLN A 189 -7.61 -33.49 -4.47
C GLN A 189 -6.72 -34.70 -4.14
N VAL A 190 -6.19 -34.76 -2.91
CA VAL A 190 -5.39 -35.91 -2.45
C VAL A 190 -6.24 -37.18 -2.39
N TYR A 191 -7.48 -37.07 -1.91
CA TYR A 191 -8.41 -38.21 -1.86
C TYR A 191 -8.76 -38.74 -3.26
N GLU A 192 -9.03 -37.85 -4.21
CA GLU A 192 -9.26 -38.25 -5.61
C GLU A 192 -8.03 -38.90 -6.23
N GLY A 193 -6.84 -38.32 -6.01
CA GLY A 193 -5.56 -38.88 -6.47
C GLY A 193 -5.30 -40.28 -5.90
N PHE A 194 -5.57 -40.49 -4.61
CA PHE A 194 -5.51 -41.79 -3.97
C PHE A 194 -6.47 -42.79 -4.64
N ARG A 195 -7.70 -42.37 -4.94
CA ARG A 195 -8.69 -43.23 -5.62
C ARG A 195 -8.25 -43.62 -7.02
N GLN A 196 -7.59 -42.72 -7.76
CA GLN A 196 -7.01 -43.05 -9.06
C GLN A 196 -5.84 -44.04 -8.95
N LEU A 197 -4.94 -43.85 -7.97
CA LEU A 197 -3.85 -44.80 -7.70
C LEU A 197 -4.38 -46.19 -7.34
N GLN A 198 -5.44 -46.28 -6.53
CA GLN A 198 -6.06 -47.55 -6.17
C GLN A 198 -6.66 -48.26 -7.40
N LYS A 199 -7.32 -47.50 -8.28
CA LYS A 199 -7.80 -48.05 -9.56
C LYS A 199 -6.63 -48.55 -10.41
N ALA A 200 -5.55 -47.77 -10.52
CA ALA A 200 -4.37 -48.14 -11.29
C ALA A 200 -3.71 -49.43 -10.77
N ASP A 201 -3.56 -49.59 -9.45
CA ASP A 201 -3.04 -50.82 -8.84
C ASP A 201 -3.95 -52.03 -9.15
N ALA A 202 -5.27 -51.86 -9.03
CA ALA A 202 -6.23 -52.91 -9.36
C ALA A 202 -6.14 -53.34 -10.85
N TYR A 203 -6.02 -52.38 -11.76
CA TYR A 203 -5.78 -52.66 -13.19
C TYR A 203 -4.45 -53.39 -13.41
N GLN A 204 -3.37 -52.94 -12.75
CA GLN A 204 -2.05 -53.54 -12.90
C GLN A 204 -2.03 -54.99 -12.38
N ARG A 205 -2.65 -55.28 -11.23
CA ARG A 205 -2.80 -56.63 -10.68
C ARG A 205 -3.59 -57.55 -11.62
N LYS A 206 -4.66 -57.05 -12.25
CA LYS A 206 -5.48 -57.81 -13.21
C LYS A 206 -4.70 -58.11 -14.50
N ASN A 207 -4.00 -57.12 -15.06
CA ASN A 207 -3.25 -57.27 -16.30
C ASN A 207 -2.05 -58.21 -16.19
N ARG A 208 -1.40 -58.32 -15.02
CA ARG A 208 -0.34 -59.31 -14.78
C ARG A 208 -0.81 -60.75 -15.06
N LYS A 209 -2.02 -61.10 -14.63
CA LYS A 209 -2.62 -62.42 -14.89
C LYS A 209 -2.95 -62.59 -16.38
N MET A 210 -3.41 -61.53 -17.04
CA MET A 210 -3.73 -61.55 -18.47
C MET A 210 -2.48 -61.72 -19.35
N CYS A 211 -1.37 -61.05 -19.02
CA CYS A 211 -0.07 -61.26 -19.68
C CYS A 211 0.41 -62.71 -19.54
N ALA A 212 0.30 -63.31 -18.34
CA ALA A 212 0.67 -64.70 -18.13
C ALA A 212 -0.17 -65.67 -18.99
N ILE A 213 -1.48 -65.44 -19.08
CA ILE A 213 -2.39 -66.25 -19.91
C ILE A 213 -2.05 -66.11 -21.41
N LEU A 214 -1.73 -64.90 -21.89
CA LEU A 214 -1.34 -64.67 -23.28
C LEU A 214 0.00 -65.33 -23.64
N ILE A 215 0.98 -65.31 -22.75
CA ILE A 215 2.26 -65.99 -22.95
C ILE A 215 2.04 -67.52 -23.00
N LEU A 216 1.24 -68.06 -22.07
CA LEU A 216 0.91 -69.49 -22.05
C LEU A 216 0.20 -69.92 -23.35
N SER A 217 -0.81 -69.19 -23.80
CA SER A 217 -1.52 -69.53 -25.04
C SER A 217 -0.60 -69.46 -26.26
N ALA A 218 0.27 -68.45 -26.36
CA ALA A 218 1.26 -68.34 -27.44
C ALA A 218 2.23 -69.53 -27.46
N THR A 219 2.72 -69.97 -26.29
CA THR A 219 3.62 -71.14 -26.21
C THR A 219 2.93 -72.45 -26.63
N ILE A 220 1.65 -72.64 -26.29
CA ILE A 220 0.88 -73.82 -26.70
C ILE A 220 0.68 -73.83 -28.21
N ILE A 221 0.29 -72.69 -28.81
CA ILE A 221 0.12 -72.57 -30.26
C ILE A 221 1.42 -72.90 -30.98
N LEU A 222 2.55 -72.36 -30.48
CA LEU A 222 3.87 -72.63 -31.04
C LEU A 222 4.25 -74.12 -30.94
N MET A 223 3.98 -74.78 -29.82
CA MET A 223 4.20 -76.22 -29.66
C MET A 223 3.35 -77.06 -30.61
N VAL A 224 2.08 -76.74 -30.78
CA VAL A 224 1.18 -77.42 -31.73
C VAL A 224 1.67 -77.23 -33.16
N PHE A 225 2.11 -76.03 -33.51
CA PHE A 225 2.64 -75.72 -34.85
C PHE A 225 3.90 -76.53 -35.15
N ILE A 226 4.84 -76.63 -34.20
CA ILE A 226 6.04 -77.46 -34.34
C ILE A 226 5.67 -78.94 -34.49
N LEU A 227 4.74 -79.45 -33.68
CA LEU A 227 4.29 -80.85 -33.78
C LEU A 227 3.62 -81.15 -35.12
N ALA A 228 2.83 -80.24 -35.65
CA ALA A 228 2.22 -80.39 -36.97
C ALA A 228 3.30 -80.48 -38.05
N ILE A 229 4.34 -79.65 -38.01
CA ILE A 229 5.44 -79.69 -38.98
C ILE A 229 6.28 -80.97 -38.85
N VAL A 230 6.58 -81.41 -37.64
CA VAL A 230 7.43 -82.60 -37.41
C VAL A 230 6.70 -83.90 -37.75
N LYS A 231 5.38 -83.94 -37.59
CA LYS A 231 4.57 -85.13 -37.80
C LYS A 231 3.99 -85.23 -39.22
N THR A 232 4.11 -84.17 -40.00
CA THR A 232 3.84 -84.16 -41.45
C THR A 232 5.12 -84.50 -42.19
#